data_AF-D7T5S2-F1
#
_entry.id   AF-D7T5S2-F1
#
_cell.length_a   1.000
_cell.length_b   1.000
_cell.length_c   1.000
_cell.angle_alpha   90.00
_cell.angle_beta   90.00
_cell.angle_gamma   90.00
#
_symmetry.space_group_name_H-M   'P 1'
#
loop_
_entity.id
_entity.type
_entity.pdbx_description
1 polymer ?
#
loop_
_entity_poly.entity_id
_entity_poly.type
_entity_poly.pdbx_seq_one_letter_code
_entity_poly.pdbx_strand_id
1 'polypeptide(L)'
;MHNSQSEEINPMDPKRMLVLSLGTGAPKLEEKYNGATASSWGPLEWLLDNGATPLLDIYGHASSDMVDIHVSTLFQSRRCQKNYLRIQDDTLTGDASSVDIATVENLERLEEIGKELLEKPVSRVNLETGKYEELVGEGTNRGALTQFAMLLSHQRKLRQAM
;
A
#
# COMPACT_ATOMS: atom_id res chain seq x y z
N MET A 1 -1.47 -50.26 4.27
CA MET A 1 -2.43 -49.19 4.63
C MET A 1 -1.61 -48.00 5.12
N HIS A 2 -1.27 -47.07 4.22
CA HIS A 2 -0.54 -45.87 4.58
C HIS A 2 -1.60 -44.78 4.83
N ASN A 3 -1.78 -44.44 6.10
CA ASN A 3 -2.75 -43.45 6.54
C ASN A 3 -2.19 -42.06 6.18
N SER A 4 -2.57 -41.53 5.03
CA SER A 4 -2.30 -40.15 4.65
C SER A 4 -3.11 -39.24 5.56
N GLN A 5 -2.53 -38.87 6.70
CA GLN A 5 -3.04 -37.76 7.48
C GLN A 5 -3.02 -36.54 6.57
N SER A 6 -4.21 -36.06 6.21
CA SER A 6 -4.38 -34.75 5.59
C SER A 6 -3.73 -33.73 6.52
N GLU A 7 -2.64 -33.11 6.07
CA GLU A 7 -2.06 -31.97 6.80
C GLU A 7 -3.20 -30.97 7.06
N GLU A 8 -3.38 -30.63 8.33
CA GLU A 8 -4.38 -29.65 8.75
C GLU A 8 -4.12 -28.35 7.99
N ILE A 9 -5.04 -28.01 7.09
CA ILE A 9 -4.91 -26.81 6.28
C ILE A 9 -5.05 -25.62 7.22
N ASN A 10 -3.94 -24.95 7.53
CA ASN A 10 -3.99 -23.66 8.20
C ASN A 10 -4.44 -22.59 7.19
N PRO A 11 -5.66 -22.05 7.31
CA PRO A 11 -6.16 -21.04 6.37
C PRO A 11 -5.38 -19.72 6.47
N MET A 12 -4.63 -19.50 7.55
CA MET A 12 -3.82 -18.29 7.79
C MET A 12 -2.34 -18.46 7.38
N ASP A 13 -2.00 -19.51 6.63
CA ASP A 13 -0.63 -19.65 6.09
C ASP A 13 -0.40 -18.67 4.93
N PRO A 14 0.45 -17.63 5.09
CA PRO A 14 0.70 -16.64 4.05
C PRO A 14 1.34 -17.24 2.80
N LYS A 15 1.97 -18.42 2.89
CA LYS A 15 2.51 -19.12 1.71
C LYS A 15 1.42 -19.55 0.72
N ARG A 16 0.17 -19.69 1.20
CA ARG A 16 -1.00 -20.06 0.40
C ARG A 16 -1.83 -18.86 -0.04
N MET A 17 -1.46 -17.66 0.39
CA MET A 17 -2.11 -16.42 0.01
C MET A 17 -1.32 -15.72 -1.08
N LEU A 18 -2.05 -15.06 -1.97
CA LEU A 18 -1.50 -14.12 -2.94
C LEU A 18 -2.32 -12.83 -2.79
N VAL A 19 -1.67 -11.73 -2.41
CA VAL A 19 -2.32 -10.50 -1.98
C VAL A 19 -1.81 -9.33 -2.83
N LEU A 20 -2.74 -8.66 -3.51
CA LEU A 20 -2.52 -7.36 -4.17
C LEU A 20 -3.20 -6.29 -3.32
N SER A 21 -2.43 -5.30 -2.90
CA SER A 21 -2.93 -4.16 -2.16
C SER A 21 -2.64 -2.89 -2.96
N LEU A 22 -3.67 -2.07 -3.19
CA LEU A 22 -3.57 -0.83 -3.95
C LEU A 22 -3.89 0.33 -3.01
N GLY A 23 -3.04 1.33 -2.96
CA GLY A 23 -3.33 2.57 -2.26
C GLY A 23 -3.74 3.67 -3.23
N THR A 24 -4.37 4.70 -2.69
CA THR A 24 -4.80 5.90 -3.42
C THR A 24 -3.74 7.01 -3.38
N GLY A 25 -2.53 6.64 -2.97
CA GLY A 25 -1.44 7.54 -2.70
C GLY A 25 -1.55 8.26 -1.34
N ALA A 26 -0.48 8.94 -0.99
CA ALA A 26 -0.36 9.81 0.16
C ALA A 26 0.34 11.10 -0.27
N PRO A 27 0.06 12.23 0.40
CA PRO A 27 0.85 13.43 0.22
C PRO A 27 2.32 13.10 0.38
N LYS A 28 3.16 13.73 -0.44
CA LYS A 28 4.60 13.82 -0.18
C LYS A 28 4.76 14.19 1.28
N LEU A 29 5.65 13.49 1.98
CA LEU A 29 5.93 13.68 3.40
C LEU A 29 6.45 15.11 3.64
N GLU A 30 5.56 16.07 3.55
CA GLU A 30 5.69 17.40 4.09
C GLU A 30 5.46 17.19 5.58
N GLU A 31 6.42 17.57 6.39
CA GLU A 31 6.28 17.64 7.85
C GLU A 31 5.27 18.75 8.19
N LYS A 32 4.01 18.59 7.74
CA LYS A 32 2.92 19.57 7.80
C LYS A 32 2.73 20.07 9.22
N TYR A 33 2.98 19.19 10.19
CA TYR A 33 2.89 19.48 11.60
C TYR A 33 4.18 19.05 12.29
N ASN A 34 4.70 19.90 13.16
CA ASN A 34 5.80 19.55 14.06
C ASN A 34 5.31 19.60 15.51
N GLY A 35 6.04 18.90 16.40
CA GLY A 35 5.65 18.77 17.81
C GLY A 35 5.57 20.11 18.56
N ALA A 36 6.36 21.11 18.16
CA ALA A 36 6.31 22.43 18.77
C ALA A 36 4.98 23.13 18.45
N THR A 37 4.52 23.10 17.20
CA THR A 37 3.23 23.66 16.79
C THR A 37 2.08 22.91 17.48
N ALA A 38 2.08 21.58 17.41
CA ALA A 38 1.01 20.75 17.98
C ALA A 38 0.91 20.85 19.51
N SER A 39 2.00 21.18 20.21
CA SER A 39 1.99 21.36 21.67
C SER A 39 1.12 22.52 22.16
N SER A 40 0.81 23.46 21.25
CA SER A 40 -0.01 24.64 21.53
C SER A 40 -1.48 24.51 21.11
N TRP A 41 -1.86 23.40 20.48
CA TRP A 41 -3.20 23.21 19.90
C TRP A 41 -4.29 22.97 20.95
N GLY A 42 -5.43 23.60 20.73
CA GLY A 42 -6.70 23.28 21.40
C GLY A 42 -7.56 22.33 20.55
N PRO A 43 -8.76 21.96 21.04
CA PRO A 43 -9.63 21.01 20.35
C PRO A 43 -10.07 21.43 18.93
N LEU A 44 -10.12 22.75 18.66
CA LEU A 44 -10.50 23.27 17.34
C LEU A 44 -9.34 23.12 16.34
N GLU A 45 -8.12 23.42 16.75
CA GLU A 45 -6.91 23.27 15.93
C GLU A 45 -6.63 21.80 15.62
N TRP A 46 -6.94 20.89 16.56
CA TRP A 46 -6.91 19.45 16.28
C TRP A 46 -7.93 19.00 15.22
N LEU A 47 -9.06 19.71 15.09
CA LEU A 47 -10.12 19.38 14.14
C LEU A 47 -9.92 20.06 12.78
N LEU A 48 -9.49 21.32 12.78
CA LEU A 48 -9.30 22.16 11.62
C LEU A 48 -8.11 23.11 11.87
N ASP A 49 -7.03 22.93 11.12
CA ASP A 49 -5.88 23.84 11.12
C ASP A 49 -5.57 24.24 9.68
N ASN A 50 -5.54 25.55 9.39
CA ASN A 50 -5.20 26.10 8.08
C ASN A 50 -5.93 25.47 6.87
N GLY A 51 -7.18 25.04 7.05
CA GLY A 51 -7.98 24.40 6.00
C GLY A 51 -7.73 22.90 5.81
N ALA A 52 -6.88 22.28 6.62
CA ALA A 52 -6.69 20.84 6.71
C ALA A 52 -7.39 20.25 7.95
N THR A 53 -7.49 18.92 8.02
CA THR A 53 -8.14 18.19 9.13
C THR A 53 -7.13 17.30 9.86
N PRO A 54 -6.30 17.85 10.78
CA PRO A 54 -5.11 17.16 11.29
C PRO A 54 -5.38 15.78 11.88
N LEU A 55 -6.42 15.65 12.70
CA LEU A 55 -6.78 14.36 13.32
C LEU A 55 -7.17 13.30 12.26
N LEU A 56 -7.95 13.70 11.25
CA LEU A 56 -8.43 12.79 10.21
C LEU A 56 -7.28 12.37 9.28
N ASP A 57 -6.41 13.32 8.94
CA ASP A 57 -5.24 13.09 8.09
C ASP A 57 -4.25 12.13 8.79
N ILE A 58 -3.91 12.41 10.06
CA ILE A 58 -3.03 11.55 10.87
C ILE A 58 -3.62 10.14 11.00
N TYR A 59 -4.91 10.04 11.31
CA TYR A 59 -5.57 8.74 11.44
C TYR A 59 -5.61 7.97 10.11
N GLY A 60 -5.96 8.65 9.02
CA GLY A 60 -6.02 8.06 7.68
C GLY A 60 -4.67 7.48 7.26
N HIS A 61 -3.61 8.28 7.35
CA HIS A 61 -2.24 7.85 7.04
C HIS A 61 -1.78 6.71 7.96
N ALA A 62 -1.92 6.87 9.28
CA ALA A 62 -1.51 5.84 10.24
C ALA A 62 -2.26 4.51 10.04
N SER A 63 -3.54 4.56 9.68
CA SER A 63 -4.33 3.35 9.42
C SER A 63 -3.82 2.58 8.19
N SER A 64 -3.46 3.30 7.11
CA SER A 64 -2.89 2.70 5.91
C SER A 64 -1.52 2.08 6.21
N ASP A 65 -0.66 2.83 6.91
CA ASP A 65 0.71 2.40 7.22
C ASP A 65 0.72 1.19 8.18
N MET A 66 -0.13 1.19 9.21
CA MET A 66 -0.22 0.07 10.15
C MET A 66 -0.66 -1.23 9.48
N VAL A 67 -1.60 -1.16 8.53
CA VAL A 67 -2.08 -2.34 7.79
C VAL A 67 -0.97 -2.89 6.90
N ASP A 68 -0.27 -2.02 6.16
CA ASP A 68 0.85 -2.47 5.32
C ASP A 68 1.98 -3.06 6.16
N ILE A 69 2.42 -2.38 7.24
CA ILE A 69 3.47 -2.90 8.13
C ILE A 69 3.10 -4.28 8.67
N HIS A 70 1.85 -4.50 9.10
CA HIS A 70 1.40 -5.81 9.58
C HIS A 70 1.45 -6.89 8.50
N VAL A 71 0.92 -6.60 7.31
CA VAL A 71 0.90 -7.56 6.20
C VAL A 71 2.31 -7.83 5.70
N SER A 72 3.11 -6.78 5.49
CA SER A 72 4.51 -6.88 5.14
C SER A 72 5.31 -7.71 6.15
N THR A 73 5.11 -7.51 7.46
CA THR A 73 5.75 -8.31 8.52
C THR A 73 5.34 -9.79 8.44
N LEU A 74 4.06 -10.08 8.23
CA LEU A 74 3.54 -11.44 8.09
C LEU A 74 4.21 -12.18 6.92
N PHE A 75 4.29 -11.54 5.75
CA PHE A 75 4.86 -12.17 4.56
C PHE A 75 6.39 -12.23 4.58
N GLN A 76 7.07 -11.19 5.09
CA GLN A 76 8.54 -11.15 5.20
C GLN A 76 9.07 -12.16 6.21
N SER A 77 8.46 -12.27 7.40
CA SER A 77 8.89 -13.22 8.45
C SER A 77 8.82 -14.68 8.00
N ARG A 78 7.92 -15.01 7.05
CA ARG A 78 7.72 -16.35 6.49
C ARG A 78 8.46 -16.58 5.17
N ARG A 79 9.30 -15.63 4.73
CA ARG A 79 10.06 -15.65 3.48
C ARG A 79 9.18 -15.78 2.22
N CYS A 80 7.98 -15.21 2.28
CA CYS A 80 7.01 -15.21 1.19
C CYS A 80 6.64 -13.79 0.72
N GLN A 81 7.51 -12.82 0.95
CA GLN A 81 7.31 -11.41 0.57
C GLN A 81 6.94 -11.16 -0.90
N LYS A 82 7.23 -12.09 -1.83
CA LYS A 82 6.79 -11.99 -3.23
C LYS A 82 5.29 -12.28 -3.44
N ASN A 83 4.64 -12.89 -2.46
CA ASN A 83 3.20 -13.14 -2.48
C ASN A 83 2.37 -11.91 -2.09
N TYR A 84 3.04 -10.84 -1.61
CA TYR A 84 2.41 -9.58 -1.27
C TYR A 84 2.96 -8.48 -2.16
N LEU A 85 2.09 -7.91 -3.00
CA LEU A 85 2.39 -6.77 -3.85
C LEU A 85 1.56 -5.57 -3.36
N ARG A 86 2.24 -4.52 -2.92
CA ARG A 86 1.64 -3.23 -2.57
C ARG A 86 2.08 -2.20 -3.60
N ILE A 87 1.11 -1.49 -4.19
CA ILE A 87 1.37 -0.37 -5.10
C ILE A 87 0.80 0.88 -4.44
N GLN A 88 1.66 1.85 -4.19
CA GLN A 88 1.36 3.07 -3.47
C GLN A 88 2.27 4.19 -4.00
N ASP A 89 1.74 5.42 -4.04
CA ASP A 89 2.52 6.62 -4.35
C ASP A 89 2.52 7.54 -3.13
N ASP A 90 3.67 7.77 -2.52
CA ASP A 90 3.85 8.64 -1.34
C ASP A 90 4.44 10.01 -1.71
N THR A 91 4.24 10.43 -2.96
CA THR A 91 4.83 11.66 -3.53
C THR A 91 3.81 12.65 -4.08
N LEU A 92 2.52 12.49 -3.75
CA LEU A 92 1.46 13.38 -4.25
C LEU A 92 1.65 14.81 -3.75
N THR A 93 1.41 15.79 -4.61
CA THR A 93 1.55 17.23 -4.27
C THR A 93 0.40 18.04 -4.84
N GLY A 94 0.10 19.20 -4.23
CA GLY A 94 -0.96 20.09 -4.69
C GLY A 94 -2.34 19.42 -4.63
N ASP A 95 -3.21 19.73 -5.58
CA ASP A 95 -4.60 19.23 -5.63
C ASP A 95 -4.70 17.71 -5.68
N ALA A 96 -3.70 17.04 -6.25
CA ALA A 96 -3.64 15.57 -6.33
C ALA A 96 -3.46 14.92 -4.95
N SER A 97 -3.01 15.67 -3.95
CA SER A 97 -2.90 15.20 -2.56
C SER A 97 -4.17 15.45 -1.74
N SER A 98 -5.17 16.15 -2.29
CA SER A 98 -6.46 16.40 -1.63
C SER A 98 -7.47 15.30 -1.94
N VAL A 99 -8.33 15.01 -0.97
CA VAL A 99 -9.37 13.97 -1.07
C VAL A 99 -10.69 14.46 -1.64
N ASP A 100 -10.89 15.78 -1.73
CA ASP A 100 -12.17 16.43 -2.04
C ASP A 100 -12.15 17.32 -3.30
N ILE A 101 -11.00 17.42 -4.00
CA ILE A 101 -10.87 18.22 -5.22
C ILE A 101 -11.17 17.36 -6.45
N ALA A 102 -12.43 17.37 -6.89
CA ALA A 102 -12.91 16.60 -8.04
C ALA A 102 -13.05 17.44 -9.33
N THR A 103 -12.10 18.33 -9.60
CA THR A 103 -12.05 19.07 -10.87
C THR A 103 -11.61 18.14 -12.01
N VAL A 104 -11.99 18.47 -13.26
CA VAL A 104 -11.60 17.64 -14.42
C VAL A 104 -10.09 17.57 -14.53
N GLU A 105 -9.42 18.70 -14.34
CA GLU A 105 -7.98 18.84 -14.40
C GLU A 105 -7.28 17.96 -13.34
N ASN A 106 -7.81 17.91 -12.11
CA ASN A 106 -7.23 17.07 -11.06
C ASN A 106 -7.45 15.57 -11.34
N LEU A 107 -8.63 15.19 -11.84
CA LEU A 107 -8.93 13.80 -12.19
C LEU A 107 -8.05 13.29 -13.34
N GLU A 108 -7.84 14.11 -14.38
CA GLU A 108 -6.90 13.80 -15.47
C GLU A 108 -5.47 13.65 -14.93
N ARG A 109 -5.04 14.56 -14.03
CA ARG A 109 -3.72 14.45 -13.39
C ARG A 109 -3.58 13.18 -12.55
N LEU A 110 -4.61 12.78 -11.80
CA LEU A 110 -4.59 11.53 -11.02
C LEU A 110 -4.50 10.29 -11.93
N GLU A 111 -5.14 10.31 -13.10
CA GLU A 111 -4.99 9.25 -14.10
C GLU A 111 -3.54 9.17 -14.63
N GLU A 112 -2.93 10.31 -14.93
CA GLU A 112 -1.53 10.39 -15.34
C GLU A 112 -0.59 9.83 -14.27
N ILE A 113 -0.78 10.24 -13.00
CA ILE A 113 0.00 9.72 -11.87
C ILE A 113 -0.12 8.20 -11.78
N GLY A 114 -1.33 7.65 -11.96
CA GLY A 114 -1.54 6.21 -12.01
C GLY A 114 -0.77 5.52 -13.15
N LYS A 115 -0.70 6.14 -14.34
CA LYS A 115 0.08 5.64 -15.48
C LYS A 115 1.59 5.73 -15.22
N GLU A 116 2.06 6.82 -14.63
CA GLU A 116 3.46 7.01 -14.23
C GLU A 116 3.87 5.96 -13.17
N LEU A 117 2.99 5.69 -12.19
CA LEU A 117 3.20 4.73 -11.13
C LEU A 117 3.42 3.29 -11.65
N LEU A 118 2.84 2.94 -12.80
CA LEU A 118 3.08 1.65 -13.45
C LEU A 118 4.55 1.48 -13.91
N GLU A 119 5.22 2.58 -14.26
CA GLU A 119 6.62 2.56 -14.71
C GLU A 119 7.61 2.70 -13.56
N LYS A 120 7.18 3.15 -12.38
CA LYS A 120 8.03 3.22 -11.19
C LYS A 120 8.50 1.83 -10.75
N PRO A 121 9.69 1.72 -10.14
CA PRO A 121 10.16 0.47 -9.54
C PRO A 121 9.19 -0.06 -8.49
N VAL A 122 9.15 -1.39 -8.32
CA VAL A 122 8.45 -1.99 -7.20
C VAL A 122 9.08 -1.50 -5.90
N SER A 123 8.26 -1.04 -4.96
CA SER A 123 8.69 -0.63 -3.63
C SER A 123 8.08 -1.51 -2.55
N ARG A 124 8.66 -1.46 -1.34
CA ARG A 124 8.09 -2.10 -0.15
C ARG A 124 8.39 -1.24 1.07
N VAL A 125 7.49 -1.28 2.04
CA VAL A 125 7.74 -0.66 3.34
C VAL A 125 8.97 -1.29 4.02
N ASN A 126 9.89 -0.43 4.43
CA ASN A 126 10.96 -0.78 5.34
C ASN A 126 10.37 -0.80 6.76
N LEU A 127 10.42 -1.96 7.42
CA LEU A 127 9.79 -2.17 8.72
C LEU A 127 10.45 -1.40 9.86
N GLU A 128 11.69 -0.94 9.69
CA GLU A 128 12.40 -0.13 10.68
C GLU A 128 12.04 1.35 10.56
N THR A 129 11.94 1.86 9.33
CA THR A 129 11.74 3.29 9.06
C THR A 129 10.28 3.65 8.79
N GLY A 130 9.44 2.68 8.46
CA GLY A 130 8.05 2.86 8.02
C GLY A 130 7.92 3.47 6.62
N LYS A 131 9.02 3.71 5.90
CA LYS A 131 9.02 4.35 4.58
C LYS A 131 9.01 3.32 3.46
N TYR A 132 8.42 3.67 2.31
CA TYR A 132 8.56 2.85 1.11
C TYR A 132 9.95 3.02 0.49
N GLU A 133 10.59 1.89 0.23
CA GLU A 133 11.89 1.85 -0.42
C GLU A 133 11.79 1.03 -1.70
N GLU A 134 12.40 1.53 -2.77
CA GLU A 134 12.49 0.83 -4.05
C GLU A 134 13.31 -0.46 -3.91
N LEU A 135 12.79 -1.55 -4.46
CA LEU A 135 13.47 -2.84 -4.46
C LEU A 135 14.34 -2.99 -5.72
N VAL A 136 15.65 -2.88 -5.52
CA VAL A 136 16.63 -3.05 -6.60
C VAL A 136 16.48 -4.43 -7.24
N GLY A 137 16.22 -4.44 -8.55
CA GLY A 137 16.16 -5.66 -9.37
C GLY A 137 14.80 -6.36 -9.44
N GLU A 138 13.75 -5.88 -8.75
CA GLU A 138 12.39 -6.45 -8.86
C GLU A 138 11.58 -5.88 -10.05
N GLY A 139 12.15 -4.92 -10.79
CA GLY A 139 11.54 -4.34 -11.99
C GLY A 139 10.48 -3.28 -11.66
N THR A 140 9.55 -3.05 -12.60
CA THR A 140 8.50 -2.04 -12.49
C THR A 140 7.18 -2.61 -11.96
N ASN A 141 6.31 -1.73 -11.45
CA ASN A 141 4.96 -2.11 -11.02
C ASN A 141 4.15 -2.77 -12.15
N ARG A 142 4.29 -2.32 -13.40
CA ARG A 142 3.69 -2.96 -14.58
C ARG A 142 4.14 -4.41 -14.72
N GLY A 143 5.44 -4.65 -14.59
CA GLY A 143 6.02 -6.00 -14.67
C GLY A 143 5.47 -6.90 -13.56
N ALA A 144 5.45 -6.39 -12.32
CA ALA A 144 4.91 -7.10 -11.17
C ALA A 144 3.42 -7.43 -11.33
N LEU A 145 2.59 -6.49 -11.79
CA LEU A 145 1.15 -6.72 -12.06
C LEU A 145 0.94 -7.76 -13.16
N THR A 146 1.78 -7.74 -14.20
CA THR A 146 1.71 -8.73 -15.29
C THR A 146 2.00 -10.13 -14.73
N GLN A 147 3.05 -10.29 -13.92
CA GLN A 147 3.35 -11.56 -13.25
C GLN A 147 2.21 -11.99 -12.32
N PHE A 148 1.66 -11.05 -11.55
CA PHE A 148 0.53 -11.30 -10.66
C PHE A 148 -0.70 -11.83 -11.43
N ALA A 149 -1.03 -11.21 -12.57
CA ALA A 149 -2.11 -11.65 -13.44
C ALA A 149 -1.87 -13.06 -14.02
N MET A 150 -0.63 -13.41 -14.37
CA MET A 150 -0.27 -14.77 -14.81
C MET A 150 -0.51 -15.80 -13.70
N LEU A 151 -0.10 -15.50 -12.47
CA LEU A 151 -0.31 -16.37 -11.31
C LEU A 151 -1.82 -16.61 -11.07
N LEU A 152 -2.63 -15.55 -11.10
CA LEU A 152 -4.08 -15.66 -10.96
C LEU A 152 -4.71 -16.52 -12.07
N SER A 153 -4.32 -16.29 -13.32
CA SER A 153 -4.82 -17.05 -14.47
C SER A 153 -4.45 -18.53 -14.37
N HIS A 154 -3.20 -18.84 -14.00
CA HIS A 154 -2.74 -20.20 -13.79
C HIS A 154 -3.53 -20.91 -12.67
N GLN A 155 -3.69 -20.26 -11.52
CA GLN A 155 -4.44 -20.82 -10.39
C GLN A 155 -5.93 -21.04 -10.72
N ARG A 156 -6.55 -20.14 -11.47
CA ARG A 156 -7.93 -20.32 -11.95
C ARG A 156 -8.06 -21.57 -12.82
N LYS A 157 -7.15 -21.79 -13.78
CA LYS A 157 -7.16 -22.95 -14.67
C LYS A 157 -7.00 -24.26 -13.90
N LEU A 158 -6.09 -24.31 -12.93
CA LEU A 158 -5.91 -25.48 -12.07
C LEU A 158 -7.20 -25.84 -11.31
N ARG A 159 -7.89 -24.85 -10.75
CA ARG A 159 -9.15 -25.07 -10.02
C ARG A 159 -10.32 -25.50 -10.91
N GLN A 160 -10.29 -25.13 -12.19
CA GLN A 160 -11.31 -25.55 -13.16
C GLN A 160 -11.06 -26.96 -13.72
N ALA A 161 -9.84 -27.47 -13.61
CA ALA A 161 -9.46 -28.81 -14.05
C ALA A 161 -9.57 -29.88 -12.95
N MET A 162 -9.86 -29.46 -11.71
CA MET A 162 -10.25 -30.34 -10.60
C MET A 162 -11.76 -30.55 -10.61
#